data_AF-A0A3M1X747-F1
#
_entry.id   AF-A0A3M1X747-F1
#
_cell.length_a   1.000
_cell.length_b   1.000
_cell.length_c   1.000
_cell.angle_alpha   90.00
_cell.angle_beta   90.00
_cell.angle_gamma   90.00
#
_symmetry.space_group_name_H-M   'P 1'
#
loop_
_entity.id
_entity.type
_entity.pdbx_description
1 polymer ?
#
loop_
_entity_poly.entity_id
_entity_poly.type
_entity_poly.pdbx_seq_one_letter_code
_entity_poly.pdbx_strand_id
1 'polypeptide(L)'
;SLREAIERVTKEAVAETVRVVHRDFVEKFGIEKPRIAVAGLNPHAGEGGLFGSEEREIIAPAIEEVRGEGISASGPYPPDTVFYRAYRGEFDVVVAQYHDQGLIPLKLVHFDTGVNVTLGLPIVRTSVDHGTAYDIAWKGIARETSLIKAIEMAVSMSGGTVR
;
A
#
# COMPACT_ATOMS: atom_id res chain seq x y z
N SER A 1 6.53 -15.97 -6.66
CA SER A 1 5.80 -16.87 -5.75
C SER A 1 5.77 -16.28 -4.34
N LEU A 2 4.98 -16.81 -3.40
CA LEU A 2 4.99 -16.30 -2.01
C LEU A 2 6.37 -16.48 -1.35
N ARG A 3 7.04 -17.62 -1.60
CA ARG A 3 8.41 -17.87 -1.13
C ARG A 3 9.37 -16.77 -1.57
N GLU A 4 9.41 -16.47 -2.87
CA GLU A 4 10.28 -15.42 -3.41
C GLU A 4 9.89 -14.03 -2.89
N ALA A 5 8.60 -13.79 -2.61
CA ALA A 5 8.16 -12.51 -2.04
C ALA A 5 8.77 -12.31 -0.64
N ILE A 6 8.72 -13.34 0.20
CA ILE A 6 9.36 -13.35 1.54
C ILE A 6 10.87 -13.11 1.43
N GLU A 7 11.56 -13.81 0.53
CA GLU A 7 13.01 -13.67 0.33
C GLU A 7 13.42 -12.27 -0.17
N ARG A 8 12.51 -11.54 -0.82
CA ARG A 8 12.75 -10.17 -1.33
C ARG A 8 12.50 -9.08 -0.29
N VAL A 9 11.99 -9.42 0.89
CA VAL A 9 11.85 -8.46 1.99
C VAL A 9 13.22 -8.22 2.59
N THR A 10 13.91 -7.18 2.10
CA THR A 10 15.18 -6.70 2.65
C THR A 10 15.02 -5.33 3.28
N LYS A 11 15.99 -4.92 4.11
CA LYS A 11 15.96 -3.64 4.81
C LYS A 11 15.90 -2.49 3.80
N GLU A 12 16.70 -2.60 2.75
CA GLU A 12 16.80 -1.62 1.66
C GLU A 12 15.49 -1.54 0.88
N ALA A 13 14.87 -2.69 0.57
CA ALA A 13 13.61 -2.74 -0.16
C ALA A 13 12.46 -2.10 0.65
N VAL A 14 12.40 -2.37 1.96
CA VAL A 14 11.40 -1.77 2.85
C VAL A 14 11.62 -0.26 2.99
N ALA A 15 12.85 0.17 3.26
CA ALA A 15 13.19 1.59 3.41
C ALA A 15 12.89 2.36 2.12
N GLU A 16 13.30 1.84 0.96
CA GLU A 16 13.03 2.48 -0.34
C GLU A 16 11.53 2.56 -0.64
N THR A 17 10.79 1.50 -0.34
CA THR A 17 9.32 1.50 -0.49
C THR A 17 8.70 2.61 0.35
N VAL A 18 9.12 2.75 1.61
CA VAL A 18 8.62 3.81 2.51
C VAL A 18 8.99 5.21 2.01
N ARG A 19 10.21 5.41 1.48
CA ARG A 19 10.62 6.69 0.88
C ARG A 19 9.78 7.06 -0.34
N VAL A 20 9.56 6.11 -1.25
CA VAL A 20 8.71 6.30 -2.43
C VAL A 20 7.28 6.65 -2.03
N VAL A 21 6.72 5.92 -1.04
CA VAL A 21 5.38 6.20 -0.51
C VAL A 21 5.34 7.60 0.10
N HIS A 22 6.29 7.96 0.96
CA HIS A 22 6.36 9.27 1.58
C HIS A 22 6.38 10.40 0.52
N ARG A 23 7.34 10.33 -0.41
CA ARG A 23 7.51 11.34 -1.47
C ARG A 23 6.23 11.50 -2.28
N ASP A 24 5.68 10.40 -2.81
CA ASP A 24 4.51 10.49 -3.67
C ASP A 24 3.25 10.92 -2.91
N PHE A 25 3.10 10.58 -1.61
CA PHE A 25 2.00 11.08 -0.78
C PHE A 25 2.08 12.59 -0.55
N VAL A 26 3.30 13.12 -0.38
CA VAL A 26 3.51 14.57 -0.28
C VAL A 26 3.24 15.23 -1.63
N GLU A 27 3.89 14.79 -2.69
CA GLU A 27 3.88 15.45 -4.00
C GLU A 27 2.57 15.28 -4.78
N LYS A 28 1.97 14.09 -4.73
CA LYS A 28 0.81 13.72 -5.57
C LYS A 28 -0.49 13.66 -4.79
N PHE A 29 -0.45 13.46 -3.48
CA PHE A 29 -1.67 13.43 -2.64
C PHE A 29 -1.81 14.67 -1.76
N GLY A 30 -0.81 15.55 -1.71
CA GLY A 30 -0.85 16.79 -0.93
C GLY A 30 -0.85 16.57 0.58
N ILE A 31 -0.42 15.40 1.06
CA ILE A 31 -0.36 15.08 2.48
C ILE A 31 1.03 15.47 2.97
N GLU A 32 1.18 16.62 3.63
CA GLU A 32 2.48 17.17 4.04
C GLU A 32 3.30 16.22 4.93
N LYS A 33 2.62 15.45 5.78
CA LYS A 33 3.27 14.52 6.73
C LYS A 33 2.50 13.19 6.80
N PRO A 34 2.63 12.32 5.78
CA PRO A 34 1.85 11.09 5.71
C PRO A 34 2.26 10.14 6.84
N ARG A 35 1.26 9.64 7.57
CA ARG A 35 1.40 8.65 8.63
C ARG A 35 1.46 7.26 7.99
N ILE A 36 2.66 6.74 7.83
CA ILE A 36 2.93 5.47 7.15
C ILE A 36 3.02 4.37 8.21
N ALA A 37 2.10 3.41 8.15
CA ALA A 37 2.23 2.16 8.91
C ALA A 37 2.97 1.12 8.08
N VAL A 38 3.86 0.36 8.71
CA VAL A 38 4.53 -0.78 8.09
C VAL A 38 4.05 -2.04 8.80
N ALA A 39 3.47 -2.97 8.04
CA ALA A 39 3.05 -4.27 8.57
C ALA A 39 4.29 -5.16 8.85
N GLY A 40 4.20 -6.03 9.85
CA GLY A 40 5.13 -7.15 9.99
C GLY A 40 5.02 -8.12 8.81
N LEU A 41 6.07 -8.90 8.59
CA LEU A 41 6.05 -10.01 7.64
C LEU A 41 5.35 -11.23 8.25
N ASN A 42 5.70 -11.52 9.50
CA ASN A 42 5.22 -12.66 10.26
C ASN A 42 3.91 -12.35 10.98
N PRO A 43 3.12 -13.39 11.33
CA PRO A 43 2.00 -13.25 12.25
C PRO A 43 2.43 -12.54 13.53
N HIS A 44 1.56 -11.71 14.09
CA HIS A 44 1.84 -10.94 15.32
C HIS A 44 3.13 -10.10 15.25
N ALA A 45 3.59 -9.74 14.04
CA ALA A 45 4.88 -9.07 13.84
C ALA A 45 6.04 -9.80 14.56
N GLY A 46 6.08 -11.12 14.43
CA GLY A 46 7.15 -11.98 14.93
C GLY A 46 7.01 -12.41 16.39
N GLU A 47 6.03 -11.88 17.15
CA GLU A 47 5.76 -12.23 18.56
C GLU A 47 7.05 -12.26 19.42
N GLY A 48 7.80 -11.15 19.41
CA GLY A 48 9.07 -11.03 20.14
C GLY A 48 10.19 -11.95 19.64
N GLY A 49 10.06 -12.52 18.44
CA GLY A 49 11.01 -13.44 17.84
C GLY A 49 10.54 -14.90 17.79
N LEU A 50 9.38 -15.22 18.38
CA LEU A 50 8.83 -16.58 18.39
C LEU A 50 8.35 -17.06 17.01
N PHE A 51 7.91 -16.15 16.15
CA PHE A 51 7.38 -16.45 14.81
C PHE A 51 8.29 -16.03 13.66
N GLY A 52 9.56 -15.69 13.95
CA GLY A 52 10.53 -15.22 12.96
C GLY A 52 11.36 -14.04 13.50
N SER A 53 12.46 -13.73 12.83
CA SER A 53 13.38 -12.65 13.23
C SER A 53 13.37 -11.46 12.27
N GLU A 54 12.66 -11.55 11.14
CA GLU A 54 12.64 -10.57 10.06
C GLU A 54 12.17 -9.20 10.54
N GLU A 55 11.21 -9.13 11.47
CA GLU A 55 10.81 -7.86 12.07
C GLU A 55 11.97 -7.14 12.75
N ARG A 56 12.76 -7.87 13.55
CA ARG A 56 13.87 -7.31 14.33
C ARG A 56 15.08 -7.02 13.44
N GLU A 57 15.36 -7.90 12.48
CA GLU A 57 16.60 -7.88 11.70
C GLU A 57 16.49 -7.06 10.42
N ILE A 58 15.27 -6.87 9.91
CA ILE A 58 15.03 -6.25 8.60
C ILE A 58 14.08 -5.06 8.71
N ILE A 59 12.85 -5.28 9.21
CA ILE A 59 11.78 -4.29 9.08
C ILE A 59 11.94 -3.13 10.09
N ALA A 60 12.17 -3.42 11.37
CA ALA A 60 12.36 -2.39 12.39
C ALA A 60 13.59 -1.51 12.08
N PRO A 61 14.76 -2.05 11.68
CA PRO A 61 15.89 -1.23 11.24
C PRO A 61 15.58 -0.36 10.02
N ALA A 62 14.77 -0.84 9.06
CA ALA A 62 14.35 -0.04 7.92
C ALA A 62 13.45 1.14 8.34
N ILE A 63 12.53 0.91 9.29
CA ILE A 63 11.66 1.95 9.86
C ILE A 63 12.48 2.98 10.64
N GLU A 64 13.45 2.54 11.45
CA GLU A 64 14.34 3.43 12.20
C GLU A 64 15.17 4.32 11.27
N GLU A 65 15.70 3.77 10.19
CA GLU A 65 16.46 4.49 9.17
C GLU A 65 15.65 5.64 8.56
N VAL A 66 14.47 5.34 8.01
CA VAL A 66 13.63 6.37 7.37
C VAL A 66 13.03 7.35 8.38
N ARG A 67 12.83 6.95 9.64
CA ARG A 67 12.47 7.88 10.72
C ARG A 67 13.60 8.87 11.02
N GLY A 68 14.86 8.44 10.92
CA GLY A 68 16.03 9.31 11.02
C GLY A 68 16.06 10.39 9.93
N GLU A 69 15.41 10.15 8.79
CA GLU A 69 15.22 11.11 7.68
C GLU A 69 14.01 12.05 7.90
N GLY A 70 13.27 11.90 9.00
CA GLY A 70 12.09 12.70 9.30
C GLY A 70 10.77 12.15 8.75
N ILE A 71 10.79 10.95 8.13
CA ILE A 71 9.59 10.30 7.61
C ILE A 71 8.74 9.77 8.78
N SER A 72 7.44 10.06 8.77
CA SER A 72 6.49 9.63 9.80
C SER A 72 6.06 8.16 9.61
N ALA A 73 7.04 7.26 9.64
CA ALA A 73 6.85 5.81 9.56
C ALA A 73 6.80 5.16 10.95
N SER A 74 5.99 4.12 11.10
CA SER A 74 5.85 3.38 12.36
C SER A 74 5.47 1.92 12.15
N GLY A 75 5.82 1.06 13.11
CA GLY A 75 5.69 -0.40 13.02
C GLY A 75 6.97 -1.10 13.51
N PRO A 76 7.20 -2.38 13.14
CA PRO A 76 6.26 -3.24 12.41
C PRO A 76 5.00 -3.52 13.25
N TYR A 77 3.83 -3.45 12.63
CA TYR A 77 2.56 -3.75 13.28
C TYR A 77 2.05 -5.15 12.90
N PRO A 78 1.35 -5.86 13.81
CA PRO A 78 0.66 -7.10 13.48
C PRO A 78 -0.28 -6.91 12.27
N PRO A 79 -0.11 -7.70 11.19
CA PRO A 79 -0.87 -7.51 9.96
C PRO A 79 -2.39 -7.62 10.14
N ASP A 80 -2.86 -8.49 11.03
CA ASP A 80 -4.27 -8.68 11.36
C ASP A 80 -4.93 -7.43 11.97
N THR A 81 -4.15 -6.58 12.65
CA THR A 81 -4.67 -5.38 13.33
C THR A 81 -4.41 -4.09 12.56
N VAL A 82 -3.30 -3.99 11.84
CA VAL A 82 -2.86 -2.72 11.20
C VAL A 82 -3.85 -2.21 10.15
N PHE A 83 -4.44 -3.10 9.36
CA PHE A 83 -5.41 -2.69 8.32
C PHE A 83 -6.73 -2.19 8.91
N TYR A 84 -7.19 -2.78 10.02
CA TYR A 84 -8.36 -2.28 10.73
C TYR A 84 -8.09 -0.88 11.31
N ARG A 85 -6.91 -0.67 11.91
CA ARG A 85 -6.48 0.63 12.43
C ARG A 85 -6.35 1.69 11.34
N ALA A 86 -5.79 1.32 10.19
CA ALA A 86 -5.74 2.20 9.02
C ALA A 86 -7.14 2.55 8.49
N TYR A 87 -8.05 1.58 8.40
CA TYR A 87 -9.45 1.81 8.03
C TYR A 87 -10.18 2.75 9.01
N ARG A 88 -9.77 2.75 10.29
CA ARG A 88 -10.25 3.67 11.33
C ARG A 88 -9.61 5.07 11.27
N GLY A 89 -8.70 5.32 10.33
CA GLY A 89 -8.05 6.62 10.10
C GLY A 89 -6.79 6.88 10.94
N GLU A 90 -6.24 5.85 11.61
CA GLU A 90 -4.99 6.01 12.37
C GLU A 90 -3.78 6.28 11.47
N PHE A 91 -3.82 5.79 10.22
CA PHE A 91 -2.75 5.89 9.24
C PHE A 91 -3.30 6.33 7.89
N ASP A 92 -2.46 7.00 7.10
CA ASP A 92 -2.83 7.44 5.74
C ASP A 92 -2.54 6.33 4.73
N VAL A 93 -1.58 5.44 5.04
CA VAL A 93 -1.18 4.32 4.18
C VAL A 93 -0.53 3.20 4.99
N VAL A 94 -0.72 1.97 4.53
CA VAL A 94 -0.05 0.77 5.07
C VAL A 94 0.87 0.19 4.00
N VAL A 95 2.15 0.00 4.34
CA VAL A 95 3.11 -0.79 3.56
C VAL A 95 2.99 -2.24 4.00
N ALA A 96 2.42 -3.06 3.13
CA ALA A 96 2.33 -4.51 3.28
C ALA A 96 3.59 -5.18 2.70
N GLN A 97 3.98 -6.33 3.26
CA GLN A 97 5.20 -7.05 2.87
C GLN A 97 5.01 -7.94 1.64
N TYR A 98 3.76 -8.36 1.37
CA TYR A 98 3.43 -9.16 0.19
C TYR A 98 1.99 -8.89 -0.28
N HIS A 99 1.70 -9.30 -1.52
CA HIS A 99 0.49 -8.96 -2.27
C HIS A 99 -0.83 -9.23 -1.51
N ASP A 100 -1.05 -10.48 -1.09
CA ASP A 100 -2.32 -10.86 -0.47
C ASP A 100 -2.49 -10.26 0.93
N GLN A 101 -1.39 -9.92 1.62
CA GLN A 101 -1.44 -9.25 2.92
C GLN A 101 -2.18 -7.92 2.84
N GLY A 102 -1.94 -7.14 1.78
CA GLY A 102 -2.57 -5.84 1.57
C GLY A 102 -3.87 -5.89 0.75
N LEU A 103 -3.96 -6.78 -0.25
CA LEU A 103 -5.14 -6.81 -1.12
C LEU A 103 -6.37 -7.48 -0.51
N ILE A 104 -6.20 -8.49 0.35
CA ILE A 104 -7.34 -9.11 1.05
C ILE A 104 -8.14 -8.05 1.84
N PRO A 105 -7.52 -7.28 2.76
CA PRO A 105 -8.28 -6.28 3.52
C PRO A 105 -8.84 -5.17 2.65
N LEU A 106 -8.10 -4.71 1.62
CA LEU A 106 -8.60 -3.70 0.68
C LEU A 106 -9.87 -4.18 -0.05
N LYS A 107 -9.85 -5.41 -0.58
CA LYS A 107 -10.99 -5.98 -1.32
C LYS A 107 -12.20 -6.26 -0.44
N LEU A 108 -12.00 -6.48 0.85
CA LEU A 108 -13.10 -6.65 1.79
C LEU A 108 -13.95 -5.36 1.93
N VAL A 109 -13.32 -4.18 1.87
CA VAL A 109 -14.00 -2.89 2.08
C VAL A 109 -14.23 -2.07 0.82
N HIS A 110 -13.46 -2.30 -0.26
CA HIS A 110 -13.45 -1.50 -1.48
C HIS A 110 -13.39 -2.34 -2.77
N PHE A 111 -14.07 -3.49 -2.82
CA PHE A 111 -14.00 -4.42 -3.96
C PHE A 111 -14.22 -3.75 -5.34
N ASP A 112 -15.27 -2.94 -5.49
CA ASP A 112 -15.63 -2.31 -6.78
C ASP A 112 -15.06 -0.88 -6.95
N THR A 113 -14.49 -0.31 -5.88
CA THR A 113 -14.05 1.10 -5.84
C THR A 113 -12.55 1.27 -5.66
N GLY A 114 -11.81 0.18 -5.45
CA GLY A 114 -10.37 0.18 -5.39
C GLY A 114 -9.75 0.72 -6.68
N VAL A 115 -8.69 1.50 -6.53
CA VAL A 115 -7.89 2.03 -7.64
C VAL A 115 -6.46 1.56 -7.46
N ASN A 116 -5.89 0.97 -8.50
CA ASN A 116 -4.47 0.65 -8.52
C ASN A 116 -3.68 1.89 -8.93
N VAL A 117 -2.82 2.39 -8.04
CA VAL A 117 -1.93 3.53 -8.28
C VAL A 117 -0.50 3.05 -8.31
N THR A 118 0.27 3.46 -9.32
CA THR A 118 1.71 3.18 -9.37
C THR A 118 2.50 4.37 -8.88
N LEU A 119 3.00 4.25 -7.66
CA LEU A 119 3.93 5.21 -7.06
C LEU A 119 5.34 4.98 -7.61
N GLY A 120 6.22 5.97 -7.48
CA GLY A 120 7.61 5.86 -7.92
C GLY A 120 7.90 6.46 -9.30
N LEU A 121 6.89 6.50 -10.17
CA LEU A 121 7.05 7.00 -11.55
C LEU A 121 7.10 8.54 -11.61
N PRO A 122 7.77 9.11 -12.64
CA PRO A 122 7.77 10.56 -12.88
C PRO A 122 6.43 11.07 -13.45
N ILE A 123 5.44 10.20 -13.59
CA ILE A 123 4.10 10.50 -14.10
C ILE A 123 3.03 9.95 -13.14
N VAL A 124 1.83 10.49 -13.21
CA VAL A 124 0.64 9.90 -12.57
C VAL A 124 0.19 8.72 -13.41
N ARG A 125 0.07 7.54 -12.79
CA ARG A 125 -0.47 6.34 -13.41
C ARG A 125 -1.44 5.65 -12.47
N THR A 126 -2.69 5.54 -12.91
CA THR A 126 -3.76 4.78 -12.25
C THR A 126 -4.25 3.66 -13.17
N SER A 127 -4.94 2.69 -12.62
CA SER A 127 -5.51 1.54 -13.34
C SER A 127 -6.73 1.00 -12.60
N VAL A 128 -7.61 0.33 -13.35
CA VAL A 128 -8.70 -0.49 -12.80
C VAL A 128 -8.15 -1.63 -11.92
N ASP A 129 -8.98 -2.10 -10.98
CA ASP A 129 -8.66 -3.22 -10.07
C ASP A 129 -9.25 -4.58 -10.52
N HIS A 130 -9.84 -4.63 -11.72
CA HIS A 130 -10.38 -5.85 -12.32
C HIS A 130 -9.55 -6.33 -13.53
N GLY A 131 -9.76 -7.60 -13.91
CA GLY A 131 -9.15 -8.22 -15.09
C GLY A 131 -9.88 -7.91 -16.39
N THR A 132 -9.57 -8.66 -17.44
CA THR A 132 -10.10 -8.44 -18.81
C THR A 132 -11.56 -8.82 -19.00
N ALA A 133 -12.13 -9.67 -18.12
CA ALA A 133 -13.53 -10.09 -18.14
C ALA A 133 -14.00 -10.59 -19.53
N TYR A 134 -13.23 -11.50 -20.15
CA TYR A 134 -13.49 -12.00 -21.50
C TYR A 134 -14.86 -12.65 -21.67
N ASP A 135 -15.38 -13.26 -20.61
CA ASP A 135 -16.69 -13.89 -20.56
C ASP A 135 -17.85 -12.90 -20.71
N ILE A 136 -17.63 -11.60 -20.47
CA ILE A 136 -18.63 -10.54 -20.63
C ILE A 136 -18.32 -9.55 -21.76
N ALA A 137 -17.23 -9.76 -22.51
CA ALA A 137 -16.87 -8.92 -23.63
C ALA A 137 -18.01 -8.88 -24.68
N TRP A 138 -18.30 -7.68 -25.19
CA TRP A 138 -19.37 -7.42 -26.17
C TRP A 138 -20.80 -7.72 -25.70
N LYS A 139 -21.02 -7.99 -24.41
CA LYS A 139 -22.36 -8.24 -23.85
C LYS A 139 -23.04 -6.99 -23.29
N GLY A 140 -22.32 -5.88 -23.15
CA GLY A 140 -22.87 -4.62 -22.61
C GLY A 140 -23.20 -4.65 -21.11
N ILE A 141 -22.63 -5.60 -20.35
CA ILE A 141 -22.90 -5.81 -18.92
C ILE A 141 -21.70 -5.51 -18.01
N ALA A 142 -20.59 -5.02 -18.57
CA ALA A 142 -19.43 -4.60 -17.78
C ALA A 142 -19.76 -3.31 -17.01
N ARG A 143 -19.27 -3.21 -15.77
CA ARG A 143 -19.41 -2.01 -14.94
C ARG A 143 -18.17 -1.13 -15.08
N GLU A 144 -18.39 0.15 -15.33
CA GLU A 144 -17.36 1.17 -15.56
C GLU A 144 -16.85 1.84 -14.28
N THR A 145 -17.45 1.55 -13.13
CA THR A 145 -17.18 2.25 -11.85
C THR A 145 -15.70 2.29 -11.50
N SER A 146 -14.97 1.19 -11.62
CA SER A 146 -13.53 1.14 -11.32
C SER A 146 -12.71 2.03 -12.27
N LEU A 147 -13.09 2.10 -13.55
CA LEU A 147 -12.43 2.98 -14.52
C LEU A 147 -12.69 4.45 -14.19
N ILE A 148 -13.93 4.81 -13.88
CA ILE A 148 -14.27 6.17 -13.45
C ILE A 148 -13.45 6.56 -12.21
N LYS A 149 -13.41 5.70 -11.18
CA LYS A 149 -12.62 5.95 -9.96
C LYS A 149 -11.12 6.10 -10.25
N ALA A 150 -10.58 5.31 -11.18
CA ALA A 150 -9.19 5.43 -11.60
C ALA A 150 -8.89 6.78 -12.29
N ILE A 151 -9.81 7.26 -13.12
CA ILE A 151 -9.70 8.58 -13.77
C ILE A 151 -9.80 9.69 -12.73
N GLU A 152 -10.80 9.64 -11.84
CA GLU A 152 -10.98 10.61 -10.76
C GLU A 152 -9.74 10.73 -9.87
N MET A 153 -9.15 9.59 -9.50
CA MET A 153 -7.89 9.55 -8.75
C MET A 153 -6.76 10.23 -9.52
N ALA A 154 -6.60 9.95 -10.83
CA ALA A 154 -5.55 10.57 -11.64
C ALA A 154 -5.71 12.10 -11.74
N VAL A 155 -6.95 12.59 -11.86
CA VAL A 155 -7.26 14.02 -11.85
C VAL A 155 -6.89 14.64 -10.51
N SER A 156 -7.31 14.03 -9.41
CA SER A 156 -6.98 14.49 -8.05
C SER A 156 -5.46 14.55 -7.82
N MET A 157 -4.73 13.51 -8.25
CA MET A 157 -3.28 13.43 -8.09
C MET A 157 -2.52 14.46 -8.94
N SER A 158 -3.17 15.02 -9.97
CA SER A 158 -2.59 16.04 -10.84
C SER A 158 -2.93 17.47 -10.38
N GLY A 159 -3.52 17.64 -9.19
CA GLY A 159 -3.99 18.94 -8.67
C GLY A 159 -5.27 19.43 -9.34
N GLY A 160 -5.96 18.59 -10.11
CA GLY A 160 -7.25 18.90 -10.73
C GLY A 160 -8.42 18.63 -9.79
N THR A 161 -9.53 19.34 -9.99
CA THR A 161 -10.80 19.06 -9.31
C THR A 161 -11.70 18.25 -10.24
N VAL A 162 -12.17 17.09 -9.76
CA VAL A 162 -13.24 16.34 -10.43
C VAL A 162 -14.53 17.15 -10.26
N ARG A 163 -15.17 17.54 -11.37
CA ARG A 163 -16.45 18.25 -11.37
C ARG A 163 -17.62 17.29 -11.47
#